data_AF-A0A529QAY4-F1
#
_entry.id   AF-A0A529QAY4-F1
#
_cell.length_a   1.000
_cell.length_b   1.000
_cell.length_c   1.000
_cell.angle_alpha   90.00
_cell.angle_beta   90.00
_cell.angle_gamma   90.00
#
_symmetry.space_group_name_H-M   'P 1'
#
loop_
_entity.id
_entity.type
_entity.pdbx_description
1 polymer ?
#
loop_
_entity_poly.entity_id
_entity_poly.type
_entity_poly.pdbx_seq_one_letter_code
_entity_poly.pdbx_strand_id
1 'polypeptide(L)' 'HGLLTVGRSVGEAFSLMYNLEQACRIQLAVLGSGRPMHLPSSDVCERTAAQYEADPDGAAELEWLALRRLSGLAFNGR' A
#
# COMPACT_ATOMS: atom_id res chain seq x y z
N HIS A 1 -5.91 -13.46 -12.58
CA HIS A 1 -7.25 -12.83 -12.58
C HIS A 1 -7.38 -11.75 -11.51
N GLY A 2 -6.87 -11.98 -10.29
CA GLY A 2 -6.84 -10.96 -9.24
C GLY A 2 -5.64 -10.01 -9.33
N LEU A 3 -5.24 -9.47 -8.19
CA LEU A 3 -4.11 -8.56 -8.05
C LEU A 3 -2.78 -9.30 -8.14
N LEU A 4 -1.75 -8.61 -8.63
CA LEU A 4 -0.37 -9.07 -8.66
C LEU A 4 0.55 -7.89 -8.35
N THR A 5 1.48 -8.09 -7.43
CA THR A 5 2.58 -7.17 -7.16
C THR A 5 3.90 -7.93 -7.21
N VAL A 6 4.96 -7.21 -7.52
CA VAL A 6 6.34 -7.72 -7.50
C VAL A 6 7.20 -6.72 -6.76
N GLY A 7 8.20 -7.22 -6.04
CA GLY A 7 9.17 -6.41 -5.30
C GLY A 7 10.52 -7.10 -5.29
N ARG A 8 11.58 -6.35 -4.98
CA ARG A 8 12.95 -6.83 -4.80
C ARG A 8 13.09 -7.72 -3.56
N SER A 9 12.16 -7.60 -2.60
CA SER A 9 12.05 -8.46 -1.42
C SER A 9 10.60 -8.90 -1.16
N VAL A 10 10.42 -9.91 -0.29
CA VAL A 10 9.09 -10.34 0.18
C VAL A 10 8.36 -9.21 0.90
N GLY A 11 9.08 -8.42 1.72
CA GLY A 11 8.51 -7.30 2.46
C GLY A 11 7.97 -6.22 1.51
N GLU A 12 8.75 -5.85 0.50
CA GLU A 12 8.33 -4.88 -0.52
C GLU A 12 7.11 -5.38 -1.31
N ALA A 13 7.15 -6.62 -1.80
CA ALA A 13 6.03 -7.21 -2.54
C ALA A 13 4.74 -7.25 -1.68
N PHE A 14 4.88 -7.54 -0.38
CA PHE A 14 3.76 -7.55 0.56
C PHE A 14 3.23 -6.15 0.84
N SER A 15 4.09 -5.16 1.12
CA SER A 15 3.67 -3.76 1.33
C SER A 15 2.94 -3.20 0.10
N LEU A 16 3.44 -3.48 -1.11
CA LEU A 16 2.76 -3.11 -2.35
C LEU A 16 1.40 -3.79 -2.48
N MET A 17 1.31 -5.10 -2.17
CA MET A 17 0.04 -5.83 -2.22
C MET A 17 -0.97 -5.28 -1.20
N TYR A 18 -0.52 -4.98 0.02
CA TYR A 18 -1.34 -4.41 1.07
C TYR A 18 -1.94 -3.06 0.64
N ASN A 19 -1.10 -2.15 0.14
CA ASN A 19 -1.57 -0.85 -0.35
C ASN A 19 -2.55 -0.97 -1.52
N LEU A 20 -2.31 -1.89 -2.46
CA LEU A 20 -3.22 -2.13 -3.58
C LEU A 20 -4.58 -2.69 -3.13
N GLU A 21 -4.59 -3.63 -2.18
CA GLU A 21 -5.84 -4.18 -1.62
C GLU A 21 -6.63 -3.11 -0.86
N GLN A 22 -5.96 -2.27 -0.07
CA GLN A 22 -6.60 -1.14 0.63
C GLN A 22 -7.20 -0.13 -0.36
N ALA A 23 -6.48 0.22 -1.44
CA ALA A 23 -6.97 1.10 -2.48
C ALA A 23 -8.24 0.55 -3.15
N CYS A 24 -8.26 -0.75 -3.50
CA CYS A 24 -9.45 -1.39 -4.05
C CYS A 24 -10.63 -1.37 -3.08
N ARG A 25 -10.40 -1.62 -1.78
CA ARG A 25 -11.46 -1.56 -0.76
C ARG A 25 -12.04 -0.17 -0.59
N ILE A 26 -11.18 0.85 -0.54
CA ILE A 26 -11.62 2.24 -0.46
C ILE A 26 -12.42 2.60 -1.71
N GLN A 27 -11.93 2.23 -2.90
CA GLN A 27 -12.64 2.48 -4.16
C GLN A 27 -14.04 1.87 -4.15
N LEU A 28 -14.18 0.61 -3.72
CA LEU A 28 -15.49 -0.03 -3.61
C LEU A 28 -16.41 0.66 -2.59
N ALA A 29 -15.87 1.06 -1.44
CA ALA A 29 -16.65 1.77 -0.42
C ALA A 29 -17.13 3.15 -0.91
N VAL A 30 -16.26 3.89 -1.61
CA VAL A 30 -16.59 5.20 -2.18
C VAL A 30 -17.64 5.06 -3.28
N LEU A 31 -17.42 4.17 -4.26
CA LEU A 31 -18.37 3.95 -5.36
C LEU A 31 -19.71 3.39 -4.87
N GLY A 32 -19.67 2.51 -3.88
CA GLY A 32 -20.87 1.92 -3.25
C GLY A 32 -21.64 2.88 -2.34
N SER A 33 -21.06 4.04 -1.99
CA SER A 33 -21.70 5.00 -1.07
C SER A 33 -22.88 5.75 -1.67
N GLY A 34 -23.01 5.78 -3.00
CA GLY A 34 -24.03 6.58 -3.70
C GLY A 34 -23.86 8.10 -3.55
N ARG A 35 -22.75 8.57 -2.97
CA ARG A 35 -22.44 9.99 -2.77
C ARG A 35 -21.53 10.52 -3.89
N PRO A 36 -21.56 11.82 -4.20
CA PRO A 36 -20.60 12.43 -5.10
C PRO A 36 -19.16 12.20 -4.62
N MET A 37 -18.29 11.75 -5.53
CA MET A 37 -16.86 11.59 -5.25
C MET A 37 -16.15 12.94 -5.29
N HIS A 38 -15.31 13.20 -4.30
CA HIS A 38 -14.40 14.33 -4.30
C HIS A 38 -12.99 13.84 -4.54
N LEU A 39 -12.46 14.11 -5.73
CA LEU A 39 -11.09 13.75 -6.10
C LEU A 39 -10.12 14.87 -5.69
N PRO A 40 -8.91 14.52 -5.20
CA PRO A 40 -7.82 15.49 -5.06
C PRO A 40 -7.48 16.15 -6.40
N SER A 41 -6.85 17.32 -6.36
CA SER A 41 -6.33 17.96 -7.58
C SER A 41 -5.20 17.11 -8.20
N SER A 42 -5.01 17.27 -9.51
CA SER A 42 -3.91 16.63 -10.26
C SER A 42 -2.56 16.86 -9.59
N ASP A 43 -2.28 18.09 -9.16
CA ASP A 43 -0.99 18.46 -8.59
C ASP A 43 -0.70 17.73 -7.28
N VAL A 44 -1.74 17.44 -6.48
CA VAL A 44 -1.59 16.63 -5.27
C VAL A 44 -1.31 15.19 -5.63
N CYS A 45 -2.03 14.62 -6.61
CA CYS A 45 -1.81 13.26 -7.08
C CYS A 45 -0.39 13.07 -7.61
N GLU A 46 0.07 13.95 -8.51
CA GLU A 46 1.41 13.90 -9.10
C GLU A 46 2.51 14.08 -8.04
N ARG A 47 2.31 15.01 -7.09
CA ARG A 47 3.26 15.19 -5.98
C ARG A 47 3.36 13.93 -5.13
N THR A 48 2.24 13.28 -4.80
CA THR A 48 2.26 12.04 -4.03
C THR A 48 2.91 10.90 -4.81
N ALA A 49 2.64 10.78 -6.12
CA ALA A 49 3.33 9.79 -6.97
C ALA A 49 4.85 9.98 -6.96
N ALA A 50 5.32 11.22 -7.16
CA ALA A 50 6.74 11.55 -7.13
C ALA A 50 7.41 11.24 -5.78
N GLN A 51 6.69 11.38 -4.65
CA GLN A 51 7.21 11.00 -3.34
C GLN A 51 7.44 9.50 -3.21
N TYR A 52 6.53 8.68 -3.75
CA TYR A 52 6.70 7.21 -3.78
C TYR A 52 7.81 6.78 -4.74
N GLU A 53 7.99 7.48 -5.85
CA GLU A 53 9.09 7.21 -6.79
C GLU A 53 10.47 7.61 -6.23
N ALA A 54 10.54 8.71 -5.47
CA ALA A 54 11.78 9.20 -4.87
C ALA A 54 12.27 8.33 -3.70
N ASP A 55 11.36 7.62 -3.03
CA ASP A 55 11.67 6.72 -1.91
C ASP A 55 10.89 5.40 -2.06
N PRO A 56 11.28 4.54 -3.02
CA PRO A 56 10.54 3.32 -3.34
C PRO A 56 10.65 2.25 -2.25
N ASP A 57 11.67 2.36 -1.37
CA ASP A 57 11.84 1.50 -0.20
C ASP A 57 11.07 2.03 1.02
N GLY A 58 10.93 3.35 1.15
CA GLY A 58 10.00 4.02 2.06
C GLY A 58 9.97 3.43 3.46
N ALA A 59 8.75 3.18 3.95
CA ALA A 59 8.49 2.49 5.21
C ALA A 59 8.28 0.97 5.05
N ALA A 60 8.57 0.38 3.89
CA ALA A 60 8.17 -1.00 3.58
C ALA A 60 8.75 -2.02 4.58
N GLU A 61 10.00 -1.85 5.00
CA GLU A 61 10.58 -2.71 6.03
C GLU A 61 9.91 -2.49 7.39
N LEU A 62 9.65 -1.24 7.78
CA LEU A 62 8.95 -0.93 9.05
C LEU A 62 7.52 -1.50 9.08
N GLU A 63 6.80 -1.38 7.97
CA GLU A 63 5.48 -1.96 7.76
C GLU A 63 5.53 -3.49 7.84
N TRP A 64 6.47 -4.10 7.12
CA TRP A 64 6.69 -5.55 7.14
C TRP A 64 6.94 -6.06 8.56
N LEU A 65 7.82 -5.41 9.31
CA LEU A 65 8.09 -5.76 10.71
C LEU A 65 6.86 -5.57 11.60
N ALA A 66 6.06 -4.53 11.37
CA ALA A 66 4.80 -4.31 12.10
C ALA A 66 3.76 -5.40 11.81
N LEU A 67 3.61 -5.79 10.55
CA LEU A 67 2.68 -6.83 10.11
C LEU A 67 3.09 -8.22 10.62
N ARG A 68 4.39 -8.50 10.68
CA ARG A 68 4.91 -9.71 11.33
C ARG A 68 4.56 -9.78 12.81
N ARG A 69 4.65 -8.65 13.54
CA ARG A 69 4.21 -8.58 14.94
C ARG A 69 2.72 -8.84 15.09
N LEU A 70 1.90 -8.23 14.22
CA LEU A 70 0.44 -8.39 14.23
C LEU A 70 0.00 -9.84 13.94
N SER A 71 0.69 -10.52 13.04
CA SER A 71 0.36 -11.89 12.62
C SER A 71 0.86 -12.99 13.56
N GLY A 72 1.60 -12.65 14.62
CA GLY A 72 2.18 -13.61 15.55
C GLY A 72 3.31 -14.46 14.95
N LEU A 73 3.81 -14.09 13.76
CA LEU A 73 4.97 -14.74 13.16
C LEU A 73 6.23 -14.36 13.94
N ALA A 74 6.94 -15.36 14.47
CA ALA A 74 8.12 -15.14 15.30
C ALA A 74 9.16 -14.24 14.61
N PHE A 75 9.67 -13.28 15.38
CA PHE A 75 10.79 -12.44 14.98
C PHE A 75 12.09 -13.22 15.20
N ASN A 76 12.48 -14.07 14.25
CA ASN A 76 13.83 -14.62 14.25
C ASN A 76 14.79 -13.55 13.72
N GLY A 77 15.11 -12.59 14.59
CA GLY A 77 16.21 -11.67 14.37
C GLY A 77 17.52 -12.44 14.45
N ARG A 78 18.28 -12.42 13.35
CA ARG A 78 19.73 -12.39 13.46
C ARG A 78 20.14 -10.92 13.41
#